data_AF-A0A9X1Q5N5-F1
#
_entry.id   AF-A0A9X1Q5N5-F1
#
_cell.length_a   1.000
_cell.length_b   1.000
_cell.length_c   1.000
_cell.angle_alpha   90.00
_cell.angle_beta   90.00
_cell.angle_gamma   90.00
#
_symmetry.space_group_name_H-M   'P 1'
#
loop_
_entity.id
_entity.type
_entity.pdbx_description
1 polymer ?
#
loop_
_entity_poly.entity_id
_entity_poly.type
_entity_poly.pdbx_seq_one_letter_code
_entity_poly.pdbx_strand_id
1 'polypeptide(L)'
;MPLYQPVWGATDIADPYERKRHVYADLMMNYAGMGLEIGTIREPLLRDMLAGMFTGEAGRHYWSRAQISWTASSSGSRIGRRFLAVVDEEHARAIAAGPPTPSAVAPRPPDVPVAGAAPASRTSVGVLIGLGAGLALGSLLRSRR
;
A
#
# COMPACT_ATOMS: atom_id res chain seq x y z
N MET A 1 -4.93 -13.51 -0.89
CA MET A 1 -3.99 -12.37 -0.83
C MET A 1 -3.91 -11.73 -2.22
N PRO A 2 -4.27 -10.45 -2.40
CA PRO A 2 -4.27 -9.83 -3.73
C PRO A 2 -2.84 -9.81 -4.31
N LEU A 3 -2.71 -10.25 -5.56
CA LEU A 3 -1.49 -10.12 -6.37
C LEU A 3 -1.48 -8.69 -6.93
N TYR A 4 -0.38 -7.95 -6.76
CA TYR A 4 -0.26 -6.63 -7.37
C TYR A 4 -0.33 -6.79 -8.89
N GLN A 5 -1.22 -6.04 -9.54
CA GLN A 5 -1.32 -6.01 -10.99
C GLN A 5 -0.11 -5.26 -11.59
N PRO A 6 0.30 -5.60 -12.83
CA PRO A 6 1.42 -4.93 -13.49
C PRO A 6 1.02 -3.52 -13.93
N VAL A 7 0.92 -2.59 -12.99
CA VAL A 7 0.67 -1.16 -13.28
C VAL A 7 1.87 -0.52 -13.99
N TRP A 8 3.08 -1.02 -13.71
CA TRP A 8 4.34 -0.56 -14.31
C TRP A 8 4.95 -1.55 -15.32
N GLY A 9 4.19 -2.55 -15.77
CA GLY A 9 4.68 -3.61 -16.66
C GLY A 9 5.35 -4.77 -15.94
N ALA A 10 6.11 -5.58 -16.68
CA ALA A 10 6.78 -6.75 -16.14
C ALA A 10 8.01 -6.35 -15.31
N THR A 11 8.07 -6.82 -14.06
CA THR A 11 9.27 -6.71 -13.22
C THR A 11 10.17 -7.91 -13.49
N ASP A 12 11.48 -7.73 -13.37
CA ASP A 12 12.46 -8.83 -13.41
C ASP A 12 12.45 -9.71 -12.14
N ILE A 13 11.74 -9.27 -11.09
CA ILE A 13 11.53 -10.04 -9.85
C ILE A 13 10.48 -11.14 -10.08
N ALA A 14 10.94 -12.39 -10.15
CA ALA A 14 10.10 -13.55 -10.40
C ALA A 14 9.19 -13.90 -9.22
N ASP A 15 9.70 -13.88 -7.98
CA ASP A 15 8.93 -14.22 -6.78
C ASP A 15 7.88 -13.15 -6.46
N PRO A 16 6.57 -13.50 -6.41
CA PRO A 16 5.54 -12.55 -6.03
C PRO A 16 5.74 -11.93 -4.65
N TYR A 17 6.30 -12.64 -3.67
CA TYR A 17 6.50 -12.08 -2.32
C TYR A 17 7.67 -11.10 -2.28
N GLU A 18 8.78 -11.43 -2.93
CA GLU A 18 9.88 -10.52 -3.14
C GLU A 18 9.43 -9.25 -3.87
N ARG A 19 8.60 -9.38 -4.92
CA ARG A 19 8.04 -8.23 -5.64
C ARG A 19 7.22 -7.33 -4.71
N LYS A 20 6.38 -7.93 -3.85
CA LYS A 20 5.61 -7.18 -2.85
C LYS A 20 6.51 -6.40 -1.89
N ARG A 21 7.56 -7.05 -1.38
CA ARG A 21 8.52 -6.44 -0.46
C ARG A 21 9.30 -5.32 -1.13
N HIS A 22 9.70 -5.50 -2.39
CA HIS A 22 10.41 -4.49 -3.17
C HIS A 22 9.56 -3.24 -3.38
N VAL A 23 8.31 -3.40 -3.82
CA VAL A 23 7.37 -2.27 -3.99
C VAL A 23 7.12 -1.56 -2.66
N TYR A 24 6.97 -2.30 -1.57
CA TYR A 24 6.75 -1.69 -0.27
C TYR A 24 7.98 -0.90 0.22
N ALA A 25 9.19 -1.44 0.03
CA ALA A 25 10.42 -0.73 0.34
C ALA A 25 10.56 0.54 -0.52
N ASP A 26 10.21 0.48 -1.80
CA ASP A 26 10.23 1.64 -2.69
C ASP A 26 9.28 2.74 -2.24
N LEU A 27 8.06 2.38 -1.84
CA LEU A 27 7.08 3.32 -1.28
C LEU A 27 7.61 3.99 0.01
N MET A 28 8.20 3.20 0.91
CA MET A 28 8.78 3.73 2.16
C MET A 28 9.94 4.69 1.89
N MET A 29 10.78 4.38 0.91
CA MET A 29 11.91 5.22 0.52
C MET A 29 11.47 6.53 -0.12
N ASN A 30 10.47 6.49 -1.00
CA ASN A 30 9.86 7.69 -1.56
C ASN A 30 9.21 8.56 -0.49
N TYR A 31 8.45 7.96 0.43
CA TYR A 31 7.86 8.67 1.58
C TYR A 31 8.94 9.35 2.44
N ALA A 32 10.02 8.63 2.76
CA ALA A 32 11.13 9.15 3.56
C ALA A 32 11.87 10.30 2.86
N GLY A 33 12.17 10.15 1.56
CA GLY A 33 12.85 11.16 0.76
C GLY A 33 12.03 12.44 0.61
N MET A 34 10.77 12.31 0.22
CA MET A 34 9.85 13.46 0.13
C MET A 34 9.65 14.13 1.50
N GLY A 35 9.49 13.34 2.56
CA GLY A 35 9.33 13.84 3.91
C GLY A 35 10.53 14.65 4.39
N LEU A 36 11.75 14.22 4.05
CA LEU A 36 12.97 14.98 4.31
C LEU A 36 13.00 16.28 3.51
N GLU A 37 12.64 16.22 2.23
CA GLU A 37 12.64 17.39 1.34
C GLU A 37 11.71 18.51 1.83
N ILE A 38 10.50 18.17 2.26
CA ILE A 38 9.53 19.14 2.78
C ILE A 38 9.71 19.45 4.28
N GLY A 39 10.68 18.81 4.94
CA GLY A 39 11.02 19.02 6.35
C GLY A 39 10.05 18.39 7.37
N THR A 40 9.11 17.54 6.94
CA THR A 40 8.23 16.80 7.85
C THR A 40 8.95 15.66 8.56
N ILE A 41 9.90 15.02 7.88
CA ILE A 41 10.80 14.03 8.45
C ILE A 41 12.16 14.70 8.66
N ARG A 42 12.57 14.85 9.92
CA ARG A 42 13.91 15.32 10.26
C ARG A 42 14.89 14.17 10.19
N GLU A 43 16.17 14.48 9.98
CA GLU A 43 17.23 13.48 9.83
C GLU A 43 17.28 12.41 10.96
N PRO A 44 17.08 12.73 12.26
CA PRO A 44 17.06 11.70 13.30
C PRO A 44 15.97 10.65 13.08
N LEU A 45 14.75 11.09 12.70
CA LEU A 45 13.65 10.19 12.42
C LEU A 45 13.91 9.38 11.14
N LEU A 46 14.51 10.00 10.12
CA LEU A 46 14.93 9.31 8.91
C LEU A 46 15.90 8.16 9.24
N ARG A 47 16.89 8.41 10.10
CA ARG A 47 17.85 7.37 10.52
C ARG A 47 17.17 6.23 11.26
N ASP A 48 16.27 6.52 12.18
CA ASP A 48 15.51 5.49 12.89
C ASP A 48 14.67 4.63 11.94
N MET A 49 14.00 5.25 10.96
CA MET A 49 13.24 4.54 9.93
C MET A 49 14.13 3.62 9.08
N LEU A 50 15.29 4.13 8.65
CA LEU A 50 16.23 3.39 7.82
C LEU A 50 16.92 2.26 8.59
N ALA A 51 17.24 2.46 9.87
CA ALA A 51 17.77 1.42 10.74
C ALA A 51 16.79 0.24 10.86
N GLY A 52 15.50 0.53 11.03
CA GLY A 52 14.44 -0.49 11.00
C GLY A 52 14.37 -1.21 9.64
N MET A 53 14.40 -0.45 8.54
CA MET A 53 14.34 -1.00 7.18
C MET A 53 15.53 -1.94 6.87
N PHE A 54 16.75 -1.52 7.22
CA PHE A 54 17.97 -2.28 6.92
C PHE A 54 18.29 -3.39 7.92
N THR A 55 17.53 -3.50 9.02
CA THR A 55 17.61 -4.68 9.90
C THR A 55 17.18 -5.95 9.16
N GLY A 56 16.20 -5.84 8.25
CA GLY A 56 15.69 -6.95 7.45
C GLY A 56 16.45 -7.18 6.15
N GLU A 57 16.49 -8.44 5.71
CA GLU A 57 17.08 -8.85 4.42
C GLU A 57 16.46 -8.10 3.23
N ALA A 58 15.14 -7.93 3.23
CA ALA A 58 14.42 -7.30 2.11
C ALA A 58 14.86 -5.84 1.87
N GLY A 59 15.13 -5.08 2.93
CA GLY A 59 15.58 -3.69 2.81
C GLY A 59 16.99 -3.58 2.22
N ARG A 60 17.89 -4.49 2.61
CA ARG A 60 19.25 -4.55 2.05
C ARG A 60 19.24 -4.96 0.58
N HIS A 61 18.45 -5.99 0.24
CA HIS A 61 18.29 -6.43 -1.16
C HIS A 61 17.61 -5.38 -2.04
N TYR A 62 16.67 -4.62 -1.48
CA TYR A 62 16.10 -3.47 -2.18
C TYR A 62 17.18 -2.43 -2.50
N TRP A 63 17.97 -2.00 -1.50
CA TRP A 63 18.94 -0.93 -1.70
C TRP A 63 20.03 -1.32 -2.70
N SER A 64 20.54 -2.55 -2.65
CA SER A 64 21.55 -3.02 -3.61
C SER A 64 21.08 -2.95 -5.07
N ARG A 65 19.75 -3.05 -5.31
CA ARG A 65 19.14 -2.94 -6.64
C ARG A 65 18.77 -1.51 -7.00
N ALA A 66 18.24 -0.75 -6.05
CA ALA A 66 17.66 0.56 -6.30
C ALA A 66 18.66 1.72 -6.20
N GLN A 67 19.84 1.51 -5.59
CA GLN A 67 20.84 2.57 -5.34
C GLN A 67 21.22 3.35 -6.60
N ILE A 68 21.39 2.67 -7.74
CA ILE A 68 21.74 3.32 -9.01
C ILE A 68 20.62 4.26 -9.47
N SER A 69 19.37 3.79 -9.44
CA SER A 69 18.20 4.59 -9.82
C SER A 69 18.01 5.80 -8.90
N TRP A 70 18.19 5.62 -7.59
CA TRP A 70 18.13 6.69 -6.60
C TRP A 70 19.24 7.72 -6.78
N THR A 71 20.46 7.27 -7.08
CA THR A 71 21.59 8.17 -7.36
C THR A 71 21.32 9.00 -8.60
N ALA A 72 20.78 8.40 -9.66
CA ALA A 72 20.42 9.11 -10.88
C ALA A 72 19.31 10.15 -10.64
N SER A 73 18.27 9.81 -9.87
CA SER A 73 17.12 10.70 -9.66
C SER A 73 17.36 11.81 -8.63
N SER A 74 18.14 11.54 -7.57
CA SER A 74 18.21 12.42 -6.39
C SER A 74 19.52 13.22 -6.28
N SER A 75 20.51 12.96 -7.14
CA SER A 75 21.81 13.67 -7.09
C SER A 75 21.73 15.14 -7.52
N GLY A 76 20.66 15.56 -8.20
CA GLY A 76 20.46 16.91 -8.72
C GLY A 76 20.26 17.99 -7.64
N SER A 77 19.78 17.62 -6.44
CA SER A 77 19.50 18.58 -5.36
C SER A 77 20.42 18.38 -4.15
N ARG A 78 20.67 19.45 -3.38
CA ARG A 78 21.47 19.36 -2.14
C ARG A 78 20.79 18.43 -1.12
N ILE A 79 19.47 18.51 -1.02
CA ILE A 79 18.69 17.70 -0.09
C ILE A 79 18.64 16.24 -0.52
N GLY A 80 18.51 15.95 -1.81
CA GLY A 80 18.57 14.60 -2.36
C GLY A 80 19.94 13.95 -2.15
N ARG A 81 21.03 14.69 -2.36
CA ARG A 81 22.38 14.21 -1.99
C ARG A 81 22.52 13.94 -0.49
N ARG A 82 21.90 14.75 0.36
CA ARG A 82 21.90 14.50 1.82
C ARG A 82 21.10 13.25 2.17
N PHE A 83 19.94 13.05 1.56
CA PHE A 83 19.14 11.84 1.71
C PHE A 83 19.97 10.59 1.36
N LEU A 84 20.57 10.56 0.17
CA LEU A 84 21.40 9.42 -0.27
C LEU A 84 22.55 9.14 0.69
N ALA A 85 23.24 10.17 1.17
CA ALA A 85 24.32 10.00 2.14
C ALA A 85 23.84 9.33 3.44
N VAL A 86 22.69 9.74 3.96
CA VAL A 86 22.10 9.12 5.17
C VAL A 86 21.72 7.67 4.91
N VAL A 87 21.12 7.37 3.75
CA VAL A 87 20.72 6.00 3.38
C VAL A 87 21.95 5.09 3.26
N ASP A 88 23.00 5.55 2.58
CA ASP A 88 24.24 4.78 2.43
C ASP A 88 24.94 4.54 3.78
N GLU A 89 24.96 5.54 4.66
CA GLU A 89 25.50 5.42 6.02
C GLU A 89 24.76 4.36 6.84
N GLU A 90 23.42 4.39 6.84
CA GLU A 90 22.60 3.43 7.59
C GLU A 90 22.69 2.02 6.97
N HIS A 91 22.75 1.91 5.65
CA HIS A 91 22.97 0.63 4.98
C HIS A 91 24.33 0.03 5.35
N ALA A 92 25.40 0.83 5.28
CA ALA A 92 26.75 0.41 5.67
C ALA A 92 26.81 0.00 7.14
N ARG A 93 26.16 0.76 8.03
CA ARG A 93 26.05 0.42 9.46
C ARG A 93 25.35 -0.92 9.65
N ALA A 94 24.26 -1.16 8.93
CA ALA A 94 23.52 -2.41 9.01
C ALA A 94 24.37 -3.60 8.54
N ILE A 95 25.12 -3.45 7.44
CA ILE A 95 26.07 -4.47 6.94
C ILE A 95 27.14 -4.76 8.00
N ALA A 96 27.71 -3.73 8.62
CA ALA A 96 28.70 -3.89 9.67
C ALA A 96 28.14 -4.55 10.96
N ALA A 97 26.86 -4.35 11.26
CA ALA A 97 26.21 -4.93 12.44
C ALA A 97 25.99 -6.45 12.35
N GLY A 98 26.22 -7.06 11.18
CA GLY A 98 26.17 -8.50 11.00
C GLY A 98 25.05 -8.99 10.07
N PRO A 99 24.71 -10.28 10.13
CA PRO A 99 23.79 -10.91 9.18
C PRO A 99 22.38 -10.30 9.29
N PRO A 100 21.67 -10.15 8.17
CA PRO A 100 20.31 -9.60 8.19
C PRO A 100 19.35 -10.52 8.94
N THR A 101 18.31 -9.93 9.52
CA THR A 101 17.19 -10.72 10.02
C THR A 101 16.45 -11.32 8.82
N PRO A 102 16.27 -12.66 8.75
CA PRO A 102 15.55 -13.29 7.66
C PRO A 102 14.15 -12.72 7.53
N SER A 103 13.71 -12.47 6.30
CA SER A 103 12.35 -12.00 6.08
C SER A 103 11.36 -13.15 6.31
N ALA A 104 10.91 -13.33 7.55
CA ALA A 104 9.91 -14.33 7.90
C ALA A 104 8.71 -14.17 6.96
N VAL A 105 8.37 -15.24 6.24
CA VAL A 105 7.08 -15.32 5.58
C VAL A 105 6.07 -15.44 6.70
N ALA A 106 5.28 -14.38 6.93
CA ALA A 106 4.20 -14.42 7.90
C ALA A 106 3.36 -15.68 7.62
N PRO A 107 3.05 -16.50 8.65
CA PRO A 107 2.22 -17.68 8.47
C PRO A 107 0.96 -17.30 7.71
N ARG A 108 0.65 -18.04 6.64
CA ARG A 108 -0.62 -17.85 5.91
C ARG A 108 -1.73 -17.96 6.97
N PRO A 109 -2.56 -16.92 7.19
CA PRO A 109 -3.72 -17.07 8.05
C PRO A 109 -4.55 -18.24 7.50
N PRO A 110 -5.09 -19.12 8.36
CA PRO A 110 -5.86 -20.28 7.89
C PRO A 110 -6.94 -19.81 6.92
N ASP A 111 -7.16 -20.58 5.85
CA ASP A 111 -8.19 -20.29 4.87
C ASP A 111 -9.54 -20.24 5.60
N VAL A 112 -10.01 -19.04 5.95
CA VAL A 112 -11.35 -18.85 6.48
C VAL A 112 -12.27 -19.06 5.29
N PRO A 113 -13.07 -20.14 5.24
CA PRO A 113 -14.02 -20.32 4.16
C PRO A 113 -14.92 -19.09 4.13
N VAL A 114 -14.96 -18.40 2.99
CA VAL A 114 -15.88 -17.29 2.76
C VAL A 114 -17.29 -17.87 2.74
N ALA A 115 -17.91 -17.95 3.91
CA ALA A 115 -19.31 -18.30 4.07
C ALA A 115 -20.16 -17.14 3.54
N GLY A 116 -20.42 -17.13 2.24
CA GLY A 116 -21.18 -16.02 1.66
C GLY A 116 -21.34 -15.99 0.15
N ALA A 117 -21.29 -17.13 -0.56
CA ALA A 117 -21.90 -17.21 -1.88
C ALA A 117 -23.29 -17.85 -1.72
N ALA A 118 -24.29 -17.04 -1.37
CA ALA A 118 -25.67 -17.52 -1.38
C ALA A 118 -26.08 -17.86 -2.83
N PRO A 119 -26.60 -19.06 -3.12
CA PRO A 119 -27.17 -19.35 -4.43
C PRO A 119 -28.42 -18.48 -4.61
N ALA A 120 -28.43 -17.68 -5.67
CA ALA A 120 -29.61 -16.92 -6.08
C ALA A 120 -30.72 -17.88 -6.52
N SER A 121 -31.56 -18.33 -5.59
CA SER A 121 -32.81 -19.01 -5.89
C SER A 121 -33.80 -17.99 -6.44
N ARG A 122 -33.93 -17.96 -7.77
CA ARG A 122 -35.09 -17.39 -8.45
C ARG A 122 -36.33 -18.15 -8.01
N THR A 123 -37.09 -17.56 -7.12
CA THR A 123 -38.51 -17.87 -6.93
C THR A 123 -39.28 -16.58 -7.16
N SER A 124 -39.72 -16.39 -8.40
CA SER A 124 -40.65 -15.35 -8.77
C SER A 124 -41.99 -15.61 -8.08
N VAL A 125 -42.30 -14.79 -7.09
CA VAL A 125 -43.62 -14.73 -6.44
C VAL A 125 -44.57 -14.04 -7.41
N GLY A 126 -45.48 -14.82 -8.01
CA GLY A 126 -46.61 -14.30 -8.75
C GLY A 126 -47.89 -14.52 -7.96
N VAL A 127 -48.35 -13.52 -7.21
CA VAL A 127 -49.77 -13.34 -6.87
C VAL A 127 -50.09 -11.85 -6.88
N LEU A 128 -50.82 -11.46 -7.92
CA LEU A 128 -51.46 -10.16 -8.12
C LEU A 128 -52.78 -10.10 -7.36
N ILE A 129 -52.89 -9.19 -6.39
CA ILE A 129 -54.13 -8.57 -5.89
C ILE A 129 -53.69 -7.16 -5.45
N GLY A 130 -54.15 -6.01 -5.95
CA GLY A 130 -55.41 -5.68 -6.58
C GLY A 130 -56.05 -4.56 -5.75
N LEU A 131 -56.13 -3.35 -6.34
CA LEU A 131 -56.92 -2.16 -5.95
C LEU A 131 -56.45 -1.25 -4.80
N GLY A 132 -56.36 0.05 -5.11
CA GLY A 132 -56.60 1.10 -4.10
C GLY A 132 -55.83 2.39 -4.27
N ALA A 133 -56.09 3.13 -5.35
CA ALA A 133 -55.53 4.46 -5.60
C ALA A 133 -55.74 5.42 -4.42
N GLY A 134 -54.65 5.84 -3.78
CA GLY A 134 -54.59 7.12 -3.08
C GLY A 134 -54.39 8.21 -4.11
N LEU A 135 -55.37 9.10 -4.29
CA LEU A 135 -55.27 10.44 -4.88
C LEU A 135 -56.69 11.06 -5.05
N ALA A 136 -57.34 11.51 -3.96
CA ALA A 136 -58.49 12.41 -4.04
C ALA A 136 -58.90 13.06 -2.69
N LEU A 137 -57.94 13.54 -1.89
CA LEU A 137 -58.26 14.23 -0.61
C LEU A 137 -57.45 15.51 -0.42
N GLY A 138 -57.31 16.30 -1.49
CA GLY A 138 -56.57 17.58 -1.49
C GLY A 138 -57.31 18.78 -2.06
N SER A 139 -58.58 18.66 -2.47
CA SER A 139 -59.32 19.76 -3.14
C SER A 139 -60.44 20.40 -2.32
N LEU A 140 -60.63 20.02 -1.05
CA LEU A 140 -61.72 20.54 -0.20
C LEU A 140 -61.34 21.70 0.75
N LEU A 141 -60.15 22.31 0.58
CA LEU A 141 -59.75 23.49 1.36
C LEU A 141 -59.74 24.81 0.57
N ARG A 142 -60.34 24.85 -0.62
CA ARG A 142 -60.43 26.07 -1.45
C ARG A 142 -61.86 26.47 -1.80
N SER A 143 -62.78 26.38 -0.84
CA SER A 143 -64.09 27.04 -0.95
C SER A 143 -64.65 27.41 0.41
N ARG A 144 -63.91 28.22 1.19
CA ARG A 144 -64.47 29.03 2.29
C ARG A 144 -63.43 30.03 2.82
N ARG A 145 -63.24 31.12 2.07
CA ARG A 145 -62.90 32.50 2.47
C ARG A 145 -62.05 33.17 1.41
#